data_AF-A0A1D9D228-F1
#
_entry.id   AF-A0A1D9D228-F1
#
_cell.length_a   1.000
_cell.length_b   1.000
_cell.length_c   1.000
_cell.angle_alpha   90.00
_cell.angle_beta   90.00
_cell.angle_gamma   90.00
#
_symmetry.space_group_name_H-M   'P 1'
#
loop_
_entity.id
_entity.type
_entity.pdbx_description
1 polymer ?
#
loop_
_entity_poly.entity_id
_entity_poly.type
_entity_poly.pdbx_seq_one_letter_code
_entity_poly.pdbx_strand_id
1 'polypeptide(L)'
;MSNPHTLPPMNALRAFEAAGRHLNFRRAADELFVTQGAVAQQVRLLEEHLNVALFIRHAKGVTLTHRGKTYHTEIKHAFETIKNATTALYNAPKTVTISTSPTLQASFYCHAYLI
;
A
#
# COMPACT_ATOMS: atom_id res chain seq x y z
N MET A 1 -21.44 -19.49 1.58
CA MET A 1 -21.95 -18.16 1.17
C MET A 1 -20.97 -17.11 1.69
N SER A 2 -20.04 -16.65 0.85
CA SER A 2 -19.11 -15.56 1.20
C SER A 2 -19.82 -14.21 1.11
N ASN A 3 -19.78 -13.43 2.18
CA ASN A 3 -20.52 -12.19 2.35
C ASN A 3 -19.81 -11.04 1.60
N PRO A 4 -20.42 -10.39 0.59
CA PRO A 4 -19.78 -9.35 -0.22
C PRO A 4 -19.45 -8.06 0.54
N HIS A 5 -19.87 -7.95 1.81
CA HIS A 5 -19.65 -6.78 2.66
C HIS A 5 -18.48 -6.91 3.64
N THR A 6 -17.79 -8.05 3.67
CA THR A 6 -16.65 -8.26 4.57
C THR A 6 -15.34 -8.00 3.81
N LEU A 7 -14.52 -7.11 4.33
CA LEU A 7 -13.18 -6.89 3.79
C LEU A 7 -12.36 -8.19 3.91
N PRO A 8 -11.67 -8.61 2.83
CA PRO A 8 -10.80 -9.77 2.89
C PRO A 8 -9.67 -9.57 3.91
N PRO A 9 -9.04 -10.65 4.42
CA PRO A 9 -7.92 -10.54 5.33
C PRO A 9 -6.80 -9.68 4.73
N MET A 10 -6.29 -8.71 5.50
CA MET A 10 -5.29 -7.75 5.02
C MET A 10 -4.00 -8.45 4.54
N ASN A 11 -3.61 -9.54 5.21
CA ASN A 11 -2.45 -10.34 4.81
C ASN A 11 -2.64 -11.00 3.43
N ALA A 12 -3.88 -11.40 3.12
CA ALA A 12 -4.24 -12.01 1.84
C ALA A 12 -4.19 -10.97 0.72
N LEU A 13 -4.72 -9.77 0.96
CA LEU A 13 -4.64 -8.64 0.04
C LEU A 13 -3.19 -8.21 -0.21
N ARG A 14 -2.37 -8.13 0.85
CA ARG A 14 -0.95 -7.76 0.74
C ARG A 14 -0.15 -8.81 -0.06
N ALA A 15 -0.38 -10.10 0.21
CA ALA A 15 0.24 -11.18 -0.55
C ALA A 15 -0.18 -11.16 -2.02
N PHE A 16 -1.45 -10.89 -2.31
CA PHE A 16 -1.97 -10.74 -3.66
C PHE A 16 -1.36 -9.55 -4.41
N GLU A 17 -1.27 -8.36 -3.77
CA GLU A 17 -0.63 -7.17 -4.37
C GLU A 17 0.82 -7.47 -4.75
N ALA A 18 1.63 -7.98 -3.81
CA ALA A 18 3.03 -8.26 -4.06
C ALA A 18 3.20 -9.34 -5.15
N ALA A 19 2.38 -10.39 -5.13
CA ALA A 19 2.39 -11.43 -6.15
C ALA A 19 1.96 -10.92 -7.53
N GLY A 20 0.98 -10.01 -7.60
CA GLY A 20 0.52 -9.37 -8.83
C GLY A 20 1.60 -8.47 -9.43
N ARG A 21 2.35 -7.75 -8.58
CA ARG A 21 3.44 -6.87 -9.00
C ARG A 21 4.65 -7.63 -9.53
N HIS A 22 5.02 -8.74 -8.90
CA HIS A 22 6.18 -9.54 -9.32
C HIS A 22 5.88 -10.63 -10.35
N LEU A 23 4.60 -11.01 -10.51
CA LEU A 23 4.16 -12.16 -11.30
C LEU A 23 4.90 -13.47 -10.93
N ASN A 24 5.38 -13.53 -9.68
CA ASN A 24 6.19 -14.62 -9.15
C ASN A 24 6.04 -14.69 -7.62
N PHE A 25 5.50 -15.81 -7.13
CA PHE A 25 5.28 -16.01 -5.69
C PHE A 25 6.56 -16.06 -4.86
N ARG A 26 7.69 -16.50 -5.43
CA ARG A 26 8.97 -16.49 -4.70
C ARG A 26 9.46 -15.07 -4.47
N ARG A 27 9.47 -14.25 -5.51
CA ARG A 27 9.87 -12.83 -5.39
C ARG A 27 8.95 -12.03 -4.46
N ALA A 28 7.65 -12.29 -4.51
CA ALA A 28 6.70 -11.70 -3.58
C ALA A 28 6.95 -12.15 -2.12
N ALA A 29 7.35 -13.41 -1.92
CA ALA A 29 7.69 -13.92 -0.60
C ALA A 29 8.97 -13.28 -0.06
N ASP A 30 9.99 -13.12 -0.91
CA ASP A 30 11.24 -12.44 -0.58
C ASP A 30 10.98 -10.98 -0.14
N GLU A 31 10.08 -10.27 -0.84
CA GLU A 31 9.71 -8.90 -0.45
C GLU A 31 8.95 -8.83 0.87
N LEU A 32 8.01 -9.76 1.08
CA LEU A 32 7.19 -9.78 2.28
C LEU A 32 7.87 -10.45 3.48
N PHE A 33 9.13 -10.89 3.33
CA PHE A 33 9.91 -11.62 4.34
C PHE A 33 9.17 -12.85 4.89
N VAL A 34 8.54 -13.62 3.99
CA VAL A 34 7.80 -14.85 4.32
C VAL A 34 8.21 -16.00 3.40
N THR A 35 7.69 -17.19 3.64
CA THR A 35 7.93 -18.34 2.75
C THR A 35 7.03 -18.27 1.51
N GLN A 36 7.50 -18.83 0.38
CA GLN A 36 6.68 -18.95 -0.84
C GLN A 36 5.34 -19.65 -0.58
N GLY A 37 5.35 -20.69 0.27
CA GLY A 37 4.13 -21.41 0.67
C GLY A 37 3.12 -20.51 1.38
N ALA A 38 3.59 -19.60 2.25
CA ALA A 38 2.72 -18.63 2.92
C ALA A 38 2.04 -17.69 1.91
N VAL A 39 2.78 -17.14 0.93
CA VAL A 39 2.18 -16.30 -0.12
C VAL A 39 1.13 -17.07 -0.92
N ALA A 40 1.44 -18.31 -1.32
CA ALA A 40 0.50 -19.13 -2.08
C ALA A 40 -0.77 -19.46 -1.28
N GLN A 41 -0.64 -19.73 0.03
CA GLN A 41 -1.78 -19.96 0.91
C GLN A 41 -2.63 -18.69 1.06
N GLN A 42 -2.01 -17.53 1.28
CA GLN A 42 -2.71 -16.26 1.42
C GLN A 42 -3.49 -15.88 0.15
N VAL A 43 -2.88 -16.09 -1.03
CA VAL A 43 -3.56 -15.90 -2.31
C VAL A 43 -4.72 -16.88 -2.48
N ARG A 44 -4.54 -18.15 -2.13
CA ARG A 44 -5.61 -19.16 -2.20
C ARG A 44 -6.79 -18.79 -1.30
N LEU A 45 -6.53 -18.35 -0.06
CA LEU A 45 -7.57 -17.89 0.86
C LEU A 45 -8.35 -16.70 0.30
N LEU A 46 -7.68 -15.79 -0.40
CA LEU A 46 -8.33 -14.67 -1.08
C LEU A 46 -9.23 -15.15 -2.23
N GLU A 47 -8.74 -16.06 -3.06
CA GLU A 47 -9.51 -16.64 -4.17
C GLU A 47 -10.73 -17.42 -3.66
N GLU A 48 -10.60 -18.15 -2.55
CA GLU A 48 -11.69 -18.85 -1.87
C GLU A 48 -12.72 -17.87 -1.28
N HIS A 49 -12.26 -16.78 -0.67
CA HIS A 49 -13.13 -15.75 -0.12
C HIS A 49 -13.95 -15.05 -1.21
N LEU A 50 -13.30 -14.71 -2.33
CA LEU A 50 -13.93 -14.04 -3.46
C LEU A 50 -14.71 -15.00 -4.37
N ASN A 51 -14.45 -16.32 -4.27
CA ASN A 51 -14.91 -17.35 -5.19
C ASN A 51 -14.51 -17.06 -6.66
N VAL A 52 -13.29 -16.55 -6.86
CA VAL A 52 -12.77 -16.13 -8.17
C VAL A 52 -11.29 -16.49 -8.27
N ALA A 53 -10.89 -17.13 -9.37
CA ALA A 53 -9.48 -17.31 -9.70
C ALA A 53 -8.86 -15.99 -10.17
N LEU A 54 -7.83 -15.53 -9.45
CA LEU A 54 -7.11 -14.29 -9.73
C LEU A 54 -5.80 -14.56 -10.47
N PHE A 55 -5.21 -15.75 -10.30
CA PHE A 55 -3.99 -16.16 -10.99
C PHE A 55 -4.16 -17.40 -11.87
N ILE A 56 -3.38 -17.43 -12.95
CA ILE A 56 -3.14 -18.58 -13.81
C ILE A 56 -1.69 -19.04 -13.56
N ARG A 57 -1.53 -20.31 -13.19
CA ARG A 57 -0.24 -20.92 -12.90
C ARG A 57 0.39 -21.46 -14.18
N HIS A 58 1.69 -21.17 -14.37
CA HIS A 58 2.49 -21.64 -15.50
C HIS A 58 3.79 -22.28 -14.99
N ALA A 59 4.48 -23.03 -15.86
CA ALA A 59 5.74 -23.71 -15.50
C ALA A 59 6.84 -22.76 -14.98
N LYS A 60 6.84 -21.50 -15.39
CA LYS A 60 7.86 -20.50 -15.03
C LYS A 60 7.34 -19.35 -14.14
N GLY A 61 6.12 -19.42 -13.61
CA GLY A 61 5.58 -18.36 -12.76
C GLY A 61 4.06 -18.29 -12.75
N VAL A 62 3.54 -17.09 -12.49
CA VAL A 62 2.10 -16.84 -12.42
C VAL A 62 1.72 -15.62 -13.24
N THR A 63 0.51 -15.62 -13.78
CA THR A 63 -0.04 -14.46 -14.50
C THR A 63 -1.42 -14.13 -13.94
N LEU A 64 -1.79 -12.85 -13.94
CA LEU A 64 -3.11 -12.42 -13.49
C LEU A 64 -4.17 -12.78 -14.55
N THR A 65 -5.32 -13.28 -14.10
CA THR A 65 -6.52 -13.40 -14.93
C THR A 65 -7.04 -12.02 -15.32
N HIS A 66 -7.98 -11.92 -16.27
CA HIS A 66 -8.61 -10.63 -16.60
C HIS A 66 -9.23 -9.96 -15.36
N ARG A 67 -9.97 -10.74 -14.55
CA ARG A 67 -10.54 -10.27 -13.27
C ARG A 67 -9.45 -9.94 -12.26
N GLY A 68 -8.39 -10.74 -12.18
CA GLY A 68 -7.22 -10.49 -11.35
C GLY A 68 -6.51 -9.18 -11.68
N LYS A 69 -6.39 -8.82 -12.96
CA LYS A 69 -5.80 -7.55 -13.39
C LYS A 69 -6.62 -6.35 -12.93
N THR A 70 -7.93 -6.36 -13.20
CA THR A 70 -8.82 -5.28 -12.76
C THR A 70 -8.79 -5.13 -11.25
N TYR A 71 -8.88 -6.24 -10.51
CA TYR A 71 -8.81 -6.21 -9.05
C TYR A 71 -7.45 -5.74 -8.53
N HIS A 72 -6.35 -6.16 -9.15
CA HIS A 72 -5.00 -5.75 -8.75
C HIS A 72 -4.79 -4.24 -8.89
N THR A 73 -5.30 -3.62 -9.95
CA THR A 73 -5.24 -2.16 -10.12
C THR A 73 -5.92 -1.44 -8.95
N GLU A 74 -7.15 -1.81 -8.62
CA GLU A 74 -7.90 -1.20 -7.52
C GLU A 74 -7.21 -1.40 -6.16
N ILE A 75 -6.75 -2.62 -5.87
CA ILE A 75 -6.05 -2.93 -4.63
C ILE A 75 -4.74 -2.15 -4.50
N LYS A 76 -3.99 -2.00 -5.60
CA LYS A 76 -2.78 -1.19 -5.62
C LYS A 76 -3.07 0.27 -5.29
N HIS A 77 -4.11 0.86 -5.87
CA HIS A 77 -4.53 2.23 -5.56
C HIS A 77 -4.94 2.40 -4.09
N ALA A 78 -5.64 1.43 -3.53
CA ALA A 78 -6.03 1.44 -2.12
C ALA A 78 -4.80 1.41 -1.19
N PHE A 79 -3.82 0.54 -1.47
CA PHE A 79 -2.58 0.48 -0.68
C PHE A 79 -1.74 1.76 -0.79
N GLU A 80 -1.65 2.37 -1.97
CA GLU A 80 -0.99 3.68 -2.13
C GLU A 80 -1.72 4.77 -1.33
N THR A 81 -3.04 4.74 -1.27
CA THR A 81 -3.82 5.69 -0.45
C THR A 81 -3.50 5.54 1.04
N ILE A 82 -3.45 4.30 1.54
CA ILE A 82 -3.07 4.01 2.94
C ILE A 82 -1.64 4.47 3.22
N LYS A 83 -0.72 4.20 2.30
CA LYS A 83 0.67 4.63 2.39
C LYS A 83 0.78 6.15 2.44
N ASN A 84 0.10 6.86 1.55
CA ASN A 84 0.09 8.33 1.54
C ASN A 84 -0.46 8.91 2.84
N ALA A 85 -1.56 8.35 3.37
CA ALA A 85 -2.11 8.77 4.66
C ALA A 85 -1.10 8.54 5.81
N THR A 86 -0.38 7.41 5.78
CA THR A 86 0.66 7.09 6.76
C THR A 86 1.85 8.05 6.63
N THR A 87 2.30 8.34 5.41
CA THR A 87 3.36 9.31 5.13
C THR A 87 2.98 10.70 5.61
N ALA A 88 1.73 11.14 5.39
CA ALA A 88 1.23 12.41 5.88
C ALA A 88 1.23 12.50 7.41
N LEU A 89 0.96 11.40 8.11
CA LEU A 89 1.04 11.34 9.58
C LEU A 89 2.47 11.61 10.08
N TYR A 90 3.49 11.03 9.44
CA TYR A 90 4.89 11.24 9.82
C TYR A 90 5.46 12.58 9.32
N ASN A 91 4.93 13.09 8.22
CA ASN A 91 5.31 14.37 7.62
C ASN A 91 4.47 15.56 8.09
N ALA A 92 3.59 15.36 9.08
CA ALA A 92 2.84 16.45 9.68
C ALA A 92 3.86 17.51 10.15
N PRO A 93 3.72 18.78 9.74
CA PRO A 93 4.67 19.81 10.09
C PRO A 93 4.75 19.86 11.62
N LYS A 94 5.94 19.57 12.16
CA LYS A 94 6.24 19.91 13.55
C LYS A 94 6.16 21.43 13.61
N THR A 95 5.01 21.97 14.03
CA THR A 95 4.84 23.40 14.20
C THR A 95 5.79 23.86 15.30
N VAL A 96 6.97 24.32 14.92
CA VAL A 96 7.91 24.96 15.82
C VAL A 96 7.33 26.34 16.10
N THR A 97 6.61 26.46 17.21
CA THR A 97 6.16 27.76 17.72
C THR A 97 7.37 28.46 18.30
N ILE A 98 8.03 29.26 17.46
CA ILE A 98 9.11 30.13 17.92
C ILE A 98 8.44 31.31 18.62
N SER A 99 8.48 31.31 19.96
CA SER A 99 8.08 32.48 20.74
C SER A 99 9.18 33.52 20.61
N THR A 100 9.01 34.46 19.69
CA THR A 100 9.91 35.61 19.57
C THR A 100 9.34 36.76 20.40
N SER A 101 10.21 37.42 21.17
CA SER A 101 9.86 38.69 21.82
C SER A 101 9.45 39.70 20.73
N PRO A 102 8.44 40.57 20.97
CA PRO A 102 7.98 41.58 20.00
C PRO A 102 9.12 42.42 19.40
N THR A 103 10.19 42.64 20.17
CA THR A 103 11.40 43.36 19.73
C THR A 103 12.21 42.64 18.65
N LEU A 104 12.23 41.30 18.62
CA LEU A 104 12.92 40.54 17.58
C LEU A 104 12.08 40.50 16.28
N GLN A 105 10.75 40.48 16.39
CA GLN A 105 9.83 40.42 15.24
C GLN A 105 9.86 41.71 14.39
N ALA A 106 10.08 42.87 15.01
CA ALA A 106 10.19 44.14 14.31
C ALA A 106 11.42 44.24 13.39
N SER A 107 12.53 43.59 13.76
CA SER A 107 13.77 43.64 12.97
C SER A 107 13.68 42.84 11.66
N PHE A 108 12.97 41.70 11.66
CA PHE A 108 12.80 40.88 10.46
C PHE A 108 11.78 41.44 9.47
N TYR A 109 10.72 42.11 9.93
CA TYR A 109 9.75 42.74 9.03
C TYR A 109 10.34 43.93 8.26
N CYS A 110 11.27 44.68 8.86
CA CYS A 110 11.82 45.87 8.22
C CYS A 110 12.82 45.56 7.10
N HIS A 111 13.45 44.39 7.10
CA HIS A 111 14.38 43.97 6.03
C HIS A 111 13.69 43.28 4.85
N ALA A 112 12.43 42.82 5.02
CA ALA A 112 11.67 42.14 3.98
C ALA A 112 10.84 43.10 3.09
N TYR A 113 10.73 44.38 3.45
CA TYR A 113 9.92 45.38 2.73
C TYR A 113 10.75 46.50 2.08
N LEU A 114 12.08 46.35 2.03
CA LEU A 114 13.01 47.36 1.49
C LEU A 114 13.96 46.78 0.41
N ILE A 115 13.49 45.76 -0.31
CA ILE A 115 14.00 45.30 -1.62
C ILE A 115 12.76 45.02 -2.48
#